data_AF-X1HQF1-F1
#
_entry.id   AF-X1HQF1-F1
#
_cell.length_a   1.000
_cell.length_b   1.000
_cell.length_c   1.000
_cell.angle_alpha   90.00
_cell.angle_beta   90.00
_cell.angle_gamma   90.00
#
_symmetry.space_group_name_H-M   'P 1'
#
loop_
_entity.id
_entity.type
_entity.pdbx_description
1 polymer ?
#
loop_
_entity_poly.entity_id
_entity_poly.type
_entity_poly.pdbx_seq_one_letter_code
_entity_poly.pdbx_strand_id
1 'polypeptide(L)'
;MFLEDPVIKEYIIEDIVREVNQKGLNIDKIYVESFIDNFLDEYERLPKKSEINPIVSSYIKMIEESAPIIEISQNSGEFDSNIDVIEPVVKSFLQKKNLINSIKSEGLFCRTGEMLVIPKPEGRRLCPICDNVNLYKIHETIDRTDIICDYPKIYGKKYTCSGCGTVWK
;
A
#
# COMPACT_ATOMS: atom_id res chain seq x y z
N MET A 1 -12.95 37.35 4.15
CA MET A 1 -11.66 37.28 3.44
C MET A 1 -10.59 37.37 4.52
N PHE A 2 -10.18 36.23 5.06
CA PHE A 2 -9.15 36.19 6.10
C PHE A 2 -7.81 36.46 5.42
N LEU A 3 -7.25 37.65 5.65
CA LEU A 3 -5.86 37.93 5.34
C LEU A 3 -5.05 37.14 6.36
N GLU A 4 -4.59 35.95 6.00
CA GLU A 4 -3.73 35.16 6.87
C GLU A 4 -2.34 35.80 6.89
N ASP A 5 -1.86 36.12 8.09
CA ASP A 5 -0.60 36.82 8.26
C ASP A 5 0.56 35.93 7.77
N PRO A 6 1.38 36.39 6.80
CA PRO A 6 2.46 35.59 6.22
C PRO A 6 3.48 35.13 7.26
N VAL A 7 3.61 35.89 8.35
CA VAL A 7 4.49 35.60 9.49
C VAL A 7 4.10 34.31 10.21
N ILE A 8 2.80 34.00 10.31
CA ILE A 8 2.31 32.81 11.01
C ILE A 8 2.65 31.54 10.21
N LYS A 9 2.53 31.62 8.88
CA LYS A 9 2.87 30.53 7.97
C LYS A 9 4.35 30.17 8.07
N GLU A 10 5.23 31.16 8.03
CA GLU A 10 6.68 30.96 8.16
C GLU A 10 7.05 30.31 9.50
N TYR A 11 6.44 30.75 10.60
CA TYR A 11 6.66 30.16 11.93
C TYR A 11 6.29 28.67 11.99
N ILE A 12 5.17 28.28 11.37
CA ILE A 12 4.74 26.88 11.32
C ILE A 12 5.69 26.02 10.47
N ILE A 13 6.16 26.57 9.35
CA ILE A 13 7.15 25.89 8.50
C ILE A 13 8.44 25.63 9.29
N GLU A 14 8.95 26.65 9.98
CA GLU A 14 10.15 26.52 10.81
C GLU A 14 9.96 25.54 11.96
N ASP A 15 8.79 25.54 12.60
CA ASP A 15 8.45 24.59 13.67
C ASP A 15 8.46 23.14 13.15
N ILE A 16 7.88 22.88 11.97
CA ILE A 16 7.88 21.54 11.35
C ILE A 16 9.31 21.10 11.01
N VAL A 17 10.10 21.97 10.36
CA VAL A 17 11.50 21.66 10.01
C VAL A 17 12.32 21.35 11.26
N ARG A 18 12.13 22.13 12.33
CA ARG A 18 12.81 21.92 13.61
C ARG A 18 12.46 20.57 14.25
N GLU A 19 11.18 20.20 14.28
CA GLU A 19 10.72 18.92 14.81
C GLU A 19 11.23 17.72 14.00
N VAL A 20 11.31 17.83 12.67
CA VAL A 20 11.89 16.78 11.81
C VAL A 20 13.39 16.63 12.08
N ASN A 21 14.12 17.74 12.17
CA ASN A 21 15.55 17.74 12.47
C ASN A 21 15.87 17.17 13.86
N GLN A 22 15.04 17.45 14.87
CA GLN A 22 15.19 16.85 16.21
C GLN A 22 15.06 15.32 16.19
N LYS A 23 14.31 14.77 15.23
CA LYS A 23 14.16 13.33 15.05
C LYS A 23 15.22 12.71 14.14
N GLY A 24 16.24 13.47 13.74
CA GLY A 24 17.41 12.98 13.01
C GLY A 24 17.25 12.89 11.50
N LEU A 25 16.21 13.52 10.93
CA LEU A 25 15.98 13.57 9.48
C LEU A 25 16.13 15.00 8.99
N ASN A 26 16.57 15.17 7.74
CA ASN A 26 16.69 16.47 7.10
C ASN A 26 15.59 16.62 6.03
N ILE A 27 14.86 17.73 6.05
CA ILE A 27 13.81 18.06 5.08
C ILE A 27 14.04 19.46 4.53
N ASP A 28 13.97 19.60 3.21
CA ASP A 28 14.07 20.92 2.59
C ASP A 28 12.82 21.75 2.86
N LYS A 29 13.04 23.03 3.17
CA LYS A 29 11.98 24.00 3.45
C LYS A 29 10.94 24.08 2.33
N ILE A 30 11.37 23.91 1.08
CA ILE A 30 10.53 23.94 -0.13
C ILE A 30 9.43 22.88 -0.08
N TYR A 31 9.73 21.66 0.42
CA TYR A 31 8.74 20.60 0.53
C TYR A 31 7.69 20.92 1.61
N VAL A 32 8.13 21.47 2.73
CA VAL A 32 7.22 21.87 3.81
C VAL A 32 6.31 23.01 3.36
N GLU A 33 6.84 23.99 2.63
CA GLU A 33 6.06 25.07 2.01
C GLU A 33 4.96 24.51 1.10
N SER A 34 5.33 23.62 0.18
CA SER A 34 4.35 22.98 -0.73
C SER A 34 3.28 22.17 0.01
N PHE A 35 3.65 21.53 1.13
CA PHE A 35 2.71 20.80 1.97
C PHE A 35 1.71 21.76 2.65
N ILE A 36 2.19 22.87 3.18
CA ILE A 36 1.33 23.87 3.83
C ILE A 36 0.40 24.54 2.81
N ASP A 37 0.88 24.79 1.59
CA ASP A 37 0.03 25.32 0.51
C ASP A 37 -1.09 24.35 0.15
N ASN A 38 -0.78 23.07 -0.04
CA ASN A 38 -1.81 22.05 -0.27
C ASN A 38 -2.78 21.90 0.91
N PHE A 39 -2.28 22.02 2.14
CA PHE A 39 -3.10 21.94 3.35
C PHE A 39 -4.05 23.13 3.47
N LEU A 40 -3.59 24.33 3.11
CA LEU A 40 -4.41 25.54 3.03
C LEU A 40 -5.51 25.40 1.99
N ASP A 41 -5.18 24.89 0.80
CA ASP A 41 -6.15 24.69 -0.27
C ASP A 41 -7.24 23.66 0.10
N GLU A 42 -6.89 22.61 0.87
CA GLU A 42 -7.82 21.55 1.25
C GLU A 42 -8.70 21.92 2.45
N TYR A 43 -8.14 22.61 3.46
CA TYR A 43 -8.81 22.85 4.74
C TYR A 43 -9.15 24.32 5.03
N GLU A 44 -8.79 25.25 4.13
CA GLU A 44 -8.95 26.71 4.28
C GLU A 44 -8.39 27.24 5.62
N ARG A 45 -7.35 26.58 6.16
CA ARG A 45 -6.75 26.90 7.46
C ARG A 45 -5.32 26.43 7.56
N LEU A 46 -4.54 27.05 8.44
CA LEU A 46 -3.22 26.55 8.83
C LEU A 46 -3.29 25.39 9.86
N PRO A 47 -2.25 24.53 9.92
CA PRO A 47 -2.13 23.50 10.95
C PRO A 47 -2.02 24.10 12.36
N LYS A 48 -2.69 23.48 13.33
CA LYS A 48 -2.53 23.85 14.75
C LYS A 48 -1.25 23.26 15.31
N LYS A 49 -0.69 23.87 16.37
CA LYS A 49 0.51 23.35 17.06
C LYS A 49 0.38 21.89 17.51
N SER A 50 -0.81 21.45 17.90
CA SER A 50 -1.10 20.06 18.28
C SER A 50 -1.05 19.07 17.10
N GLU A 51 -1.20 19.54 15.86
CA GLU A 51 -1.22 18.73 14.64
C GLU A 51 0.18 18.55 14.04
N ILE A 52 1.16 19.39 14.42
CA ILE A 52 2.55 19.34 13.93
C ILE A 52 3.19 17.98 14.24
N ASN A 53 3.09 17.50 15.48
CA ASN A 53 3.69 16.22 15.89
C ASN A 53 3.12 15.01 15.12
N PRO A 54 1.79 14.88 14.94
CA PRO A 54 1.19 13.89 14.05
C PRO A 54 1.69 13.99 12.60
N ILE A 55 1.78 15.19 12.04
CA ILE A 55 2.26 15.41 10.65
C ILE A 55 3.69 14.91 10.50
N VAL A 56 4.59 15.33 11.40
CA VAL A 56 5.99 14.89 11.41
C VAL A 56 6.09 13.38 11.59
N SER A 57 5.32 12.81 12.51
CA SER A 57 5.33 11.36 12.75
C SER A 57 4.84 10.56 11.55
N SER A 58 3.87 11.09 10.79
CA SER A 58 3.41 10.49 9.53
C SER A 58 4.51 10.52 8.47
N TYR A 59 5.20 11.65 8.32
CA TYR A 59 6.34 11.78 7.39
C TYR A 59 7.44 10.76 7.68
N ILE A 60 7.79 10.58 8.95
CA ILE A 60 8.82 9.63 9.38
C ILE A 60 8.42 8.19 9.04
N LYS A 61 7.19 7.79 9.37
CA LYS A 61 6.70 6.45 9.03
C LYS A 61 6.73 6.18 7.53
N MET A 62 6.37 7.17 6.72
CA MET A 62 6.43 7.05 5.26
C MET A 62 7.88 6.85 4.78
N ILE A 63 8.86 7.50 5.40
CA ILE A 63 10.28 7.29 5.10
C ILE A 63 10.72 5.89 5.54
N GLU A 64 10.42 5.49 6.78
CA GLU A 64 10.78 4.18 7.32
C GLU A 64 10.19 3.03 6.49
N GLU A 65 8.93 3.15 6.03
CA GLU A 65 8.30 2.16 5.15
C GLU A 65 8.87 2.18 3.72
N SER A 66 9.46 3.30 3.29
CA SER A 66 10.10 3.45 1.98
C SER A 66 11.56 3.02 1.97
N ALA A 67 12.21 2.99 3.14
CA ALA A 67 13.55 2.47 3.29
C ALA A 67 13.50 0.95 3.10
N PRO A 68 14.25 0.36 2.15
CA PRO A 68 14.47 -1.07 2.20
C PRO A 68 15.07 -1.37 3.57
N ILE A 69 14.63 -2.44 4.23
CA ILE A 69 15.21 -2.90 5.50
C ILE A 69 16.71 -3.08 5.28
N ILE A 70 17.50 -2.07 5.63
CA ILE A 70 18.91 -2.23 5.91
C ILE A 70 18.93 -2.30 7.43
N GLU A 71 18.91 -3.52 7.96
CA GLU A 71 19.35 -3.76 9.32
C GLU A 71 20.80 -3.31 9.42
N ILE A 72 21.02 -2.04 9.76
CA ILE A 72 22.34 -1.59 10.19
C ILE A 72 22.41 -1.91 11.68
N SER A 73 22.90 -3.12 11.95
CA SER A 73 23.45 -3.48 13.25
C SER A 73 24.38 -2.36 13.73
N GLN A 74 24.18 -1.96 14.98
CA GLN A 74 25.05 -1.08 15.74
C GLN A 74 26.53 -1.35 15.40
N ASN A 75 27.25 -0.35 14.88
CA ASN A 75 28.65 -0.10 15.17
C ASN A 75 29.06 1.29 14.66
N SER A 76 29.78 1.99 15.52
CA SER A 76 30.41 3.30 15.34
C SER A 76 31.40 3.34 14.16
N GLY A 77 31.42 4.45 13.43
CA GLY A 77 32.63 4.92 12.73
C GLY A 77 32.46 5.24 11.25
N GLU A 78 32.69 6.52 10.94
CA GLU A 78 33.25 7.08 9.69
C GLU A 78 32.37 7.16 8.43
N PHE A 79 32.15 8.40 8.01
CA PHE A 79 31.76 8.84 6.68
C PHE A 79 32.70 8.25 5.63
N ASP A 80 32.15 7.76 4.52
CA ASP A 80 32.83 8.00 3.24
C ASP A 80 31.84 8.21 2.09
N SER A 81 32.18 9.19 1.28
CA SER A 81 31.43 9.72 0.15
C SER A 81 31.42 8.77 -1.04
N ASN A 82 30.25 8.36 -1.51
CA ASN A 82 30.06 7.88 -2.89
C ASN A 82 28.69 8.28 -3.42
N ILE A 83 28.67 9.50 -3.96
CA ILE A 83 27.79 9.96 -5.04
C ILE A 83 28.12 9.10 -6.26
N ASP A 84 27.17 8.29 -6.75
CA ASP A 84 27.04 7.82 -8.16
C ASP A 84 26.07 6.63 -8.34
N VAL A 85 25.45 6.09 -7.28
CA VAL A 85 24.52 4.93 -7.39
C VAL A 85 23.03 5.32 -7.44
N ILE A 86 22.70 6.61 -7.30
CA ILE A 86 21.32 7.06 -7.03
C ILE A 86 20.44 7.07 -8.30
N GLU A 87 21.03 7.31 -9.48
CA GLU A 87 20.27 7.56 -10.71
C GLU A 87 19.48 6.36 -11.30
N PRO A 88 19.98 5.11 -11.31
CA PRO A 88 19.20 3.96 -11.81
C PRO A 88 18.10 3.51 -10.82
N VAL A 89 18.28 3.78 -9.53
CA VAL A 89 17.32 3.40 -8.48
C VAL A 89 16.06 4.25 -8.56
N VAL A 90 16.20 5.56 -8.80
CA VAL A 90 15.07 6.51 -8.93
C VAL A 90 14.17 6.15 -10.11
N LYS A 91 14.73 5.70 -11.25
CA LYS A 91 13.95 5.25 -12.41
C LYS A 91 13.14 3.98 -12.12
N SER A 92 13.71 3.02 -11.38
CA SER A 92 12.99 1.82 -10.95
C SER A 92 11.85 2.13 -9.96
N PHE A 93 12.04 3.17 -9.13
CA PHE A 93 11.04 3.66 -8.18
C PHE A 93 9.85 4.38 -8.86
N LEU A 94 10.11 5.18 -9.90
CA LEU A 94 9.05 5.83 -10.68
C LEU A 94 8.17 4.79 -11.39
N GLN A 95 8.77 3.75 -11.96
CA GLN A 95 8.02 2.65 -12.59
C GLN A 95 7.12 1.91 -11.58
N LYS A 96 7.61 1.61 -10.37
CA LYS A 96 6.79 0.99 -9.31
C LYS A 96 5.69 1.90 -8.78
N LYS A 97 5.96 3.20 -8.61
CA LYS A 97 4.93 4.18 -8.19
C LYS A 97 3.78 4.27 -9.18
N ASN A 98 4.06 4.24 -10.49
CA ASN A 98 3.02 4.25 -11.52
C ASN A 98 2.17 2.97 -11.50
N LEU A 99 2.78 1.82 -11.22
CA LEU A 99 2.06 0.55 -11.10
C LEU A 99 1.16 0.50 -9.85
N ILE A 100 1.65 1.00 -8.71
CA ILE A 100 0.88 1.09 -7.46
C ILE A 100 -0.24 2.14 -7.58
N ASN A 101 0.01 3.26 -8.27
CA ASN A 101 -1.02 4.26 -8.52
C ASN A 101 -2.09 3.75 -9.48
N SER A 102 -1.71 2.96 -10.50
CA SER A 102 -2.66 2.25 -11.37
C SER A 102 -3.48 1.21 -10.59
N ILE A 103 -2.86 0.44 -9.67
CA ILE A 103 -3.58 -0.48 -8.79
C ILE A 103 -4.43 0.25 -7.73
N LYS A 104 -4.09 1.49 -7.35
CA LYS A 104 -4.92 2.31 -6.44
C LYS A 104 -6.07 2.99 -7.16
N SER A 105 -5.88 3.40 -8.42
CA SER A 105 -6.93 4.01 -9.24
C SER A 105 -7.90 2.98 -9.81
N GLU A 106 -7.44 1.76 -10.08
CA GLU A 106 -8.24 0.64 -10.62
C GLU A 106 -8.43 -0.51 -9.60
N GLY A 107 -8.15 -0.25 -8.32
CA GLY A 107 -8.02 -1.28 -7.29
C GLY A 107 -9.31 -1.95 -6.86
N LEU A 108 -9.19 -3.25 -6.57
CA LEU A 108 -10.12 -4.19 -5.91
C LEU A 108 -10.87 -3.68 -4.66
N PHE A 109 -10.58 -2.47 -4.19
CA PHE A 109 -11.24 -1.82 -3.07
C PHE A 109 -11.72 -0.45 -3.53
N CYS A 110 -12.80 -0.43 -4.31
CA CYS A 110 -13.49 0.79 -4.69
C CYS A 110 -13.77 1.64 -3.46
N ARG A 111 -13.21 2.87 -3.41
CA ARG A 111 -13.54 3.88 -2.39
C ARG A 111 -14.87 4.59 -2.67
N THR A 112 -15.40 4.43 -3.88
CA THR A 112 -16.79 4.70 -4.22
C THR A 112 -17.63 3.53 -3.73
N GLY A 113 -18.75 3.78 -3.05
CA GLY A 113 -19.64 2.77 -2.46
C GLY A 113 -20.34 1.84 -3.46
N GLU A 114 -19.73 1.58 -4.61
CA GLU A 114 -20.16 0.62 -5.61
C GLU A 114 -19.75 -0.78 -5.15
N MET A 115 -20.74 -1.67 -5.09
CA MET A 115 -20.57 -3.06 -4.70
C MET A 115 -19.63 -3.76 -5.69
N LEU A 116 -18.49 -4.25 -5.19
CA LEU A 116 -17.58 -5.10 -5.94
C LEU A 116 -18.29 -6.41 -6.32
N VAL A 117 -18.71 -6.52 -7.58
CA VAL A 117 -19.25 -7.76 -8.12
C VAL A 117 -18.09 -8.57 -8.67
N ILE A 118 -17.61 -9.54 -7.89
CA ILE A 118 -16.64 -10.52 -8.37
C ILE A 118 -17.36 -11.40 -9.40
N PRO A 119 -16.96 -11.38 -10.69
CA PRO A 119 -17.60 -12.22 -11.70
C PRO A 119 -17.40 -13.68 -11.32
N LYS A 120 -18.46 -14.48 -11.46
CA LYS A 120 -18.35 -15.92 -11.22
C LYS A 120 -17.34 -16.47 -12.24
N PRO A 121 -16.30 -17.21 -11.80
CA PRO A 121 -15.35 -17.78 -12.74
C PRO A 121 -16.09 -18.77 -13.65
N GLU A 122 -16.16 -18.46 -14.94
CA GLU A 122 -16.71 -19.34 -15.96
C GLU A 122 -15.73 -20.51 -16.19
N GLY A 123 -16.24 -21.72 -16.37
CA GLY A 123 -15.46 -22.85 -16.89
C GLY A 123 -14.73 -23.77 -15.92
N ARG A 124 -14.68 -23.53 -14.60
CA ARG A 124 -13.94 -24.41 -13.67
C ARG A 124 -14.62 -25.74 -13.29
N ARG A 125 -15.92 -25.88 -13.52
CA ARG A 125 -16.70 -27.08 -13.12
C ARG A 125 -17.17 -27.84 -14.35
N LEU A 126 -16.22 -28.39 -15.10
CA LEU A 126 -16.48 -29.36 -16.16
C LEU A 126 -16.00 -30.73 -15.67
N CYS A 127 -16.84 -31.75 -15.81
CA CYS A 127 -16.41 -33.10 -15.50
C CYS A 127 -15.47 -33.62 -16.59
N PRO A 128 -14.25 -34.09 -16.25
CA PRO A 128 -13.25 -34.50 -17.25
C PRO A 128 -13.61 -35.76 -18.04
N ILE A 129 -14.67 -36.48 -17.67
CA ILE A 129 -15.05 -37.75 -18.31
C ILE A 129 -16.35 -37.66 -19.10
N CYS A 130 -17.34 -36.91 -18.60
CA CYS A 130 -18.66 -36.83 -19.21
C CYS A 130 -19.03 -35.43 -19.68
N ASP A 131 -18.10 -34.48 -19.58
CA ASP A 131 -18.23 -33.07 -19.98
C ASP A 131 -19.52 -32.40 -19.48
N ASN A 132 -20.05 -32.89 -18.36
CA ASN A 132 -21.25 -32.34 -17.76
C ASN A 132 -20.96 -30.92 -17.29
N VAL A 133 -21.62 -29.95 -17.94
CA VAL A 133 -21.55 -28.51 -17.60
C VAL A 133 -22.54 -28.14 -16.49
N ASN A 134 -23.49 -29.04 -16.20
CA ASN A 134 -24.53 -28.79 -15.19
C ASN A 134 -23.93 -28.71 -13.78
N LEU A 135 -23.85 -27.50 -13.23
CA LEU A 135 -23.31 -27.25 -11.88
C LEU A 135 -24.03 -28.06 -10.79
N TYR A 136 -25.34 -28.29 -10.92
CA TYR A 136 -26.12 -29.07 -9.95
C TYR A 136 -25.70 -30.54 -9.87
N LYS A 137 -24.99 -31.06 -10.89
CA LYS A 137 -24.47 -32.43 -10.92
C LYS A 137 -23.00 -32.52 -10.49
N ILE A 138 -22.38 -31.41 -10.09
CA ILE A 138 -20.98 -31.37 -9.65
C ILE A 138 -20.94 -30.87 -8.21
N HIS A 139 -20.66 -31.79 -7.29
CA HIS A 139 -20.56 -31.49 -5.87
C HIS A 139 -19.13 -31.10 -5.52
N GLU A 140 -18.97 -29.93 -4.89
CA GLU A 140 -17.70 -29.45 -4.35
C GLU A 140 -17.61 -29.83 -2.87
N THR A 141 -16.50 -30.46 -2.50
CA THR A 141 -16.19 -30.91 -1.13
C THR A 141 -14.79 -30.46 -0.74
N ILE A 142 -14.55 -30.28 0.56
CA ILE A 142 -13.23 -29.88 1.07
C ILE A 142 -12.34 -31.13 1.15
N ASP A 143 -11.14 -31.05 0.57
CA ASP A 143 -10.16 -32.12 0.67
C ASP A 143 -9.17 -31.86 1.81
N ARG A 144 -9.38 -32.57 2.93
CA ARG A 144 -8.50 -32.46 4.10
C ARG A 144 -7.10 -33.04 3.88
N THR A 145 -6.88 -33.77 2.78
CA THR A 145 -5.57 -34.32 2.43
C THR A 145 -4.69 -33.33 1.67
N ASP A 146 -5.29 -32.28 1.12
CA ASP A 146 -4.61 -31.28 0.31
C ASP A 146 -4.58 -29.96 1.08
N ILE A 147 -3.43 -29.65 1.68
CA ILE A 147 -3.27 -28.43 2.47
C ILE A 147 -2.58 -27.39 1.60
N ILE A 148 -3.32 -26.33 1.24
CA ILE A 148 -2.82 -25.20 0.46
C ILE A 148 -1.99 -24.27 1.35
N CYS A 149 -2.41 -24.10 2.60
CA CYS A 149 -1.69 -23.28 3.58
C CYS A 149 -1.85 -23.90 4.97
N ASP A 150 -0.76 -24.00 5.73
CA ASP A 150 -0.80 -24.56 7.08
C ASP A 150 -1.29 -23.54 8.12
N TYR A 151 -0.97 -22.25 7.94
CA TYR A 151 -1.42 -21.19 8.83
C TYR A 151 -1.63 -19.86 8.08
N PRO A 152 -2.88 -19.36 7.95
CA PRO A 152 -4.14 -19.98 8.37
C PRO A 152 -4.41 -21.28 7.60
N LYS A 153 -5.04 -22.26 8.26
CA LYS A 153 -5.22 -23.60 7.68
C LYS A 153 -6.25 -23.58 6.55
N ILE A 154 -5.78 -23.72 5.31
CA ILE A 154 -6.60 -23.70 4.10
C ILE A 154 -6.45 -25.04 3.38
N TYR A 155 -7.57 -25.69 3.11
CA TYR A 155 -7.63 -26.96 2.40
C TYR A 155 -8.03 -26.76 0.94
N GLY A 156 -7.55 -27.66 0.08
CA GLY A 156 -7.96 -27.78 -1.30
C GLY A 156 -9.41 -28.21 -1.46
N LYS A 157 -9.90 -28.10 -2.69
CA LYS A 157 -11.25 -28.48 -3.08
C LYS A 157 -11.21 -29.73 -3.93
N LYS A 158 -12.25 -30.54 -3.82
CA LYS A 158 -12.44 -31.78 -4.55
C LYS A 158 -13.83 -31.81 -5.15
N TYR A 159 -13.90 -32.12 -6.43
CA TYR A 159 -15.13 -32.12 -7.23
C TYR A 159 -15.57 -33.55 -7.51
N THR A 160 -16.85 -33.83 -7.31
CA THR A 160 -17.46 -35.13 -7.59
C THR A 160 -18.62 -34.96 -8.56
N CYS A 161 -18.62 -35.69 -9.67
CA CYS A 161 -19.73 -35.68 -10.62
C CYS A 161 -20.78 -36.72 -10.25
N SER A 162 -22.04 -36.31 -10.10
CA SER A 162 -23.18 -37.21 -9.83
C SER A 162 -23.62 -38.00 -11.06
N GLY A 163 -23.17 -37.61 -12.26
CA GLY A 163 -23.50 -38.29 -13.51
C GLY A 163 -22.64 -39.53 -13.78
N CYS A 164 -21.33 -39.43 -13.59
CA CYS A 164 -20.38 -40.52 -13.86
C CYS A 164 -19.62 -41.00 -12.62
N GLY A 165 -19.80 -40.37 -11.45
CA GLY A 165 -19.10 -40.71 -10.20
C GLY A 165 -17.63 -40.29 -10.16
N THR A 166 -17.11 -39.64 -11.21
CA THR A 166 -15.71 -39.23 -11.27
C THR A 166 -15.40 -38.18 -10.24
N VAL A 167 -14.21 -38.30 -9.66
CA VAL A 167 -13.71 -37.37 -8.66
C VAL A 167 -12.39 -36.76 -9.12
N TRP A 168 -12.29 -35.43 -9.07
CA TRP A 168 -11.10 -34.69 -9.48
C TRP A 168 -10.83 -33.50 -8.56
N LYS A 169 -9.68 -32.86 -8.75
CA LYS A 169 -9.25 -31.66 -8.05
C LYS A 169 -9.04 -30.55 -9.06
#